data_AF-A0A1H0F984-F1
#
_entry.id   AF-A0A1H0F984-F1
#
_cell.length_a   1.000
_cell.length_b   1.000
_cell.length_c   1.000
_cell.angle_alpha   90.00
_cell.angle_beta   90.00
_cell.angle_gamma   90.00
#
_symmetry.space_group_name_H-M   'P 1'
#
loop_
_entity.id
_entity.type
_entity.pdbx_description
1 polymer ?
#
loop_
_entity_poly.entity_id
_entity_poly.type
_entity_poly.pdbx_seq_one_letter_code
_entity_poly.pdbx_strand_id
1 'polypeptide(L)' 'MSQIVNLNKARKARDKTRKTAQADENAVKFGRTKTEKARDKAEADRARSLIDGHKRDE' A
#
# COMPACT_ATOMS: atom_id res chain seq x y z
N MET A 1 -40.17 11.88 15.33
CA MET A 1 -38.82 11.75 15.93
C MET A 1 -37.78 11.91 14.82
N SER A 2 -37.17 13.09 14.68
CA SER A 2 -36.17 13.32 13.64
C SER A 2 -34.84 12.68 14.04
N GLN A 3 -34.32 11.78 13.22
CA GLN A 3 -32.99 11.19 13.39
C GLN A 3 -31.95 12.26 13.03
N ILE A 4 -31.26 12.80 14.03
CA ILE A 4 -30.18 13.78 13.83
C ILE A 4 -28.98 13.03 13.25
N VAL A 5 -28.86 13.01 11.93
CA VAL A 5 -27.76 12.32 11.24
C VAL A 5 -26.52 13.20 11.26
N ASN A 6 -25.42 12.70 11.81
CA ASN A 6 -24.16 13.44 11.80
C ASN A 6 -23.53 13.41 10.40
N LEU A 7 -23.66 14.52 9.66
CA LEU A 7 -23.12 14.64 8.30
C LEU A 7 -21.59 14.45 8.23
N ASN A 8 -20.84 14.76 9.29
CA ASN A 8 -19.39 14.55 9.29
C ASN A 8 -19.03 13.07 9.26
N LYS A 9 -19.76 12.24 10.03
CA LYS A 9 -19.59 10.77 9.99
C LYS A 9 -19.95 10.22 8.62
N ALA A 10 -21.04 10.70 8.01
CA ALA A 10 -21.46 10.29 6.68
C ALA A 10 -20.42 10.67 5.60
N ARG A 11 -19.87 11.89 5.64
CA ARG A 11 -18.78 12.30 4.73
C ARG A 11 -17.53 11.45 4.91
N LYS A 12 -17.08 11.23 6.15
CA LYS A 12 -15.92 10.37 6.45
C LYS A 12 -16.11 8.94 5.95
N ALA A 13 -17.32 8.39 6.09
CA ALA A 13 -17.63 7.06 5.57
C ALA A 13 -17.51 7.02 4.03
N ARG A 14 -18.09 8.01 3.33
CA ARG A 14 -17.97 8.14 1.86
C ARG A 14 -16.52 8.31 1.40
N ASP A 15 -15.72 9.07 2.13
CA ASP A 15 -14.30 9.24 1.80
C ASP A 15 -13.51 7.96 1.99
N LYS A 16 -13.82 7.20 3.04
CA LYS A 16 -13.18 5.90 3.31
C LYS A 16 -13.52 4.87 2.23
N THR A 17 -14.78 4.79 1.80
CA THR A 17 -15.18 3.87 0.73
C THR A 17 -14.53 4.25 -0.60
N ARG A 18 -14.51 5.54 -0.95
CA ARG A 18 -13.83 6.04 -2.16
C ARG A 18 -12.34 5.71 -2.17
N LYS A 19 -11.65 5.90 -1.04
CA LYS A 19 -10.22 5.54 -0.90
C LYS A 19 -9.98 4.04 -1.10
N THR A 20 -10.89 3.20 -0.62
CA THR A 20 -10.78 1.74 -0.75
C THR A 20 -10.96 1.33 -2.21
N ALA A 21 -12.00 1.82 -2.88
CA ALA A 21 -12.23 1.56 -4.31
C ALA A 21 -11.05 2.01 -5.19
N GLN A 22 -10.47 3.18 -4.91
CA GLN A 22 -9.25 3.63 -5.61
C GLN A 22 -8.04 2.71 -5.35
N ALA A 23 -7.91 2.16 -4.14
CA ALA A 23 -6.85 1.21 -3.83
C ALA A 23 -7.03 -0.11 -4.61
N ASP A 24 -8.26 -0.60 -4.72
CA ASP A 24 -8.60 -1.80 -5.49
C ASP A 24 -8.36 -1.59 -6.99
N GLU A 25 -8.80 -0.45 -7.54
CA GLU A 25 -8.50 -0.07 -8.93
C GLU A 25 -6.99 0.00 -9.19
N ASN A 26 -6.23 0.56 -8.26
CA ASN A 26 -4.77 0.65 -8.39
C ASN A 26 -4.11 -0.73 -8.27
N ALA A 27 -4.65 -1.64 -7.45
CA ALA A 27 -4.18 -3.02 -7.36
C ALA A 27 -4.38 -3.75 -8.70
N VAL A 28 -5.54 -3.58 -9.33
CA VAL A 28 -5.83 -4.15 -10.66
C VAL A 28 -4.98 -3.50 -11.75
N LYS A 29 -4.91 -2.16 -11.79
CA LYS A 29 -4.21 -1.40 -12.86
C LYS A 29 -2.70 -1.57 -12.81
N PHE A 30 -2.11 -1.57 -11.62
CA PHE A 30 -0.65 -1.57 -11.46
C PHE A 30 -0.09 -2.94 -11.03
N GLY A 31 -0.96 -3.93 -10.78
CA GLY A 31 -0.60 -5.33 -10.53
C GLY A 31 0.19 -5.61 -9.25
N ARG A 32 0.70 -4.58 -8.57
CA ARG A 32 1.41 -4.68 -7.29
C ARG A 32 1.01 -3.54 -6.38
N THR A 33 0.54 -3.89 -5.20
CA THR A 33 0.25 -2.98 -4.10
C THR A 33 1.53 -2.35 -3.57
N LYS A 34 1.43 -1.21 -2.86
CA LYS A 34 2.59 -0.56 -2.23
C LYS A 34 3.31 -1.49 -1.26
N THR A 35 2.56 -2.34 -0.55
CA THR A 35 3.09 -3.34 0.40
C THR A 35 3.89 -4.43 -0.31
N GLU A 36 3.41 -4.93 -1.44
CA GLU A 36 4.15 -5.93 -2.23
C GLU A 36 5.42 -5.33 -2.82
N LYS A 37 5.35 -4.10 -3.38
CA LYS A 37 6.54 -3.39 -3.86
C LYS A 37 7.58 -3.17 -2.75
N ALA A 38 7.14 -2.84 -1.54
CA ALA A 38 8.03 -2.65 -0.40
C ALA A 38 8.68 -3.97 0.04
N ARG A 39 7.92 -5.07 0.04
CA ARG A 39 8.42 -6.41 0.35
C ARG A 39 9.46 -6.85 -0.67
N ASP A 40 9.15 -6.76 -1.97
CA ASP A 40 10.05 -7.15 -3.05
C ASP A 40 11.33 -6.29 -3.03
N LYS A 41 11.21 -4.99 -2.73
CA LYS A 41 12.37 -4.11 -2.57
C LYS A 41 13.25 -4.55 -1.40
N ALA A 42 12.66 -4.83 -0.23
CA ALA A 42 13.41 -5.30 0.93
C ALA A 42 14.10 -6.64 0.68
N GLU A 43 13.45 -7.54 -0.07
CA GLU A 43 14.03 -8.82 -0.48
C GLU A 43 15.19 -8.64 -1.46
N ALA A 44 15.04 -7.77 -2.46
CA ALA A 44 16.11 -7.41 -3.39
C ALA A 44 17.30 -6.74 -2.69
N ASP A 45 17.05 -5.86 -1.72
CA ASP A 45 18.09 -5.18 -0.96
C ASP A 45 18.85 -6.19 -0.06
N ARG A 46 18.15 -7.14 0.58
CA ARG A 46 18.80 -8.24 1.33
C ARG A 46 19.65 -9.12 0.42
N ALA A 47 19.14 -9.49 -0.76
CA ALA A 47 19.90 -10.29 -1.71
C ALA A 47 21.17 -9.56 -2.18
N ARG A 48 21.07 -8.25 -2.43
CA ARG A 48 22.22 -7.40 -2.75
C ARG A 48 23.24 -7.35 -1.62
N SER A 49 22.80 -7.09 -0.38
CA SER A 49 23.70 -7.05 0.78
C SER A 49 24.41 -8.39 1.03
N LEU A 50 23.73 -9.51 0.80
CA LEU A 50 24.36 -10.84 0.88
C LEU A 50 25.44 -11.00 -0.19
N ILE A 51 25.13 -10.66 -1.44
CA ILE A 51 26.08 -10.76 -2.56
C ILE A 51 27.27 -9.83 -2.33
N ASP A 52 27.04 -8.59 -1.89
CA ASP A 52 28.10 -7.63 -1.63
C ASP A 52 28.95 -8.04 -0.42
N GLY A 53 28.37 -8.64 0.62
CA GLY A 53 29.14 -9.24 1.72
C GLY A 53 29.95 -10.49 1.32
N HIS A 54 29.58 -11.14 0.22
CA HIS A 54 30.32 -12.26 -0.36
C HIS A 54 31.31 -11.85 -1.45
N LYS A 55 31.28 -10.60 -1.92
CA LYS A 55 32.34 -10.06 -2.77
C LYS A 55 33.58 -9.87 -1.91
N ARG A 56 34.66 -10.54 -2.32
CA ARG A 56 35.99 -10.21 -1.87
C ARG A 56 36.42 -9.00 -2.70
N ASP A 57 36.62 -7.88 -2.03
CA ASP A 57 37.28 -6.73 -2.63
C ASP A 57 38.72 -7.16 -2.99
N GLU A 58 38.98 -7.41 -4.28
CA GLU A 58 40.32 -7.37 -4.87
C GLU A 58 40.59 -5.98 -5.43
#